data_AF-A0A6B8W7Z1-F1
#
_entry.id   AF-A0A6B8W7Z1-F1
#
_cell.length_a   1.000
_cell.length_b   1.000
_cell.length_c   1.000
_cell.angle_alpha   90.00
_cell.angle_beta   90.00
_cell.angle_gamma   90.00
#
_symmetry.space_group_name_H-M   'P 1'
#
loop_
_entity.id
_entity.type
_entity.pdbx_description
1 polymer ?
#
loop_
_entity_poly.entity_id
_entity_poly.type
_entity_poly.pdbx_seq_one_letter_code
_entity_poly.pdbx_strand_id
1 'polypeptide(L)'
;MLTWIFLILALIVLTVLFTWIFGTLFGRGEILPPADEGEDVIQRNRECLAVRDLDGLSFDVVPRGYRPDQVEALIRDLKKQLANQGGNHPEILVEERNDL
;
A
#
# COMPACT_ATOMS: atom_id res chain seq x y z
N MET A 1 -40.34 -18.66 35.82
CA MET A 1 -40.54 -17.57 34.83
C MET A 1 -39.58 -16.39 35.05
N LEU A 2 -39.47 -15.85 36.26
CA LEU A 2 -38.53 -14.75 36.59
C LEU A 2 -37.05 -15.04 36.27
N THR A 3 -36.55 -16.24 36.56
CA THR A 3 -35.14 -16.63 36.30
C THR A 3 -34.74 -16.49 34.83
N TRP A 4 -35.65 -16.78 33.90
CA TRP A 4 -35.40 -16.67 32.46
C TRP A 4 -35.28 -15.22 32.01
N ILE A 5 -36.07 -14.32 32.61
CA ILE A 5 -36.00 -12.87 32.34
C ILE A 5 -34.66 -12.31 32.79
N PHE A 6 -34.18 -12.70 33.98
CA PHE A 6 -32.84 -12.31 34.45
C PHE A 6 -31.73 -12.87 33.56
N LEU A 7 -31.86 -14.10 33.06
CA LEU A 7 -30.91 -14.69 32.12
C LEU A 7 -30.82 -13.89 30.82
N ILE A 8 -31.97 -13.53 30.23
CA ILE A 8 -32.01 -12.73 29.00
C ILE A 8 -31.37 -11.36 29.23
N LEU A 9 -31.69 -10.70 30.35
CA LEU A 9 -31.12 -9.41 30.69
C LEU A 9 -29.59 -9.48 30.84
N ALA A 10 -29.09 -10.50 31.55
CA ALA A 10 -27.65 -10.73 31.68
C ALA A 10 -26.97 -10.95 30.33
N LEU A 11 -27.62 -11.67 29.42
CA LEU A 11 -27.11 -11.97 28.08
C LEU A 11 -27.05 -10.71 27.20
N ILE A 12 -28.05 -9.83 27.31
CA ILE A 12 -28.04 -8.52 26.63
C ILE A 12 -26.86 -7.67 27.13
N VAL A 13 -26.70 -7.55 28.45
CA VAL A 13 -25.58 -6.80 29.05
C VAL A 13 -24.23 -7.37 28.60
N LEU A 14 -24.10 -8.70 28.61
CA LEU A 14 -22.88 -9.37 28.15
C LEU A 14 -22.60 -9.08 26.68
N THR A 15 -23.62 -9.14 25.81
CA THR A 15 -23.46 -8.90 24.37
C THR A 15 -23.03 -7.46 24.08
N VAL A 16 -23.62 -6.48 24.77
CA VAL A 16 -23.21 -5.07 24.64
C VAL A 16 -21.77 -4.88 25.09
N LEU A 17 -21.38 -5.48 26.23
CA LEU A 17 -20.02 -5.39 26.75
C LEU A 17 -19.01 -6.00 25.79
N PHE A 18 -19.29 -7.21 25.29
CA PHE A 18 -18.45 -7.87 24.30
C PHE A 18 -18.36 -7.04 23.02
N THR A 19 -19.48 -6.53 22.51
CA THR A 19 -19.49 -5.72 21.28
C THR A 19 -18.66 -4.44 21.45
N TRP A 20 -18.70 -3.81 22.62
CA TRP A 20 -17.90 -2.62 22.90
C TRP A 20 -16.40 -2.94 23.06
N ILE A 21 -16.07 -4.01 23.78
CA ILE A 21 -14.68 -4.46 23.95
C ILE A 21 -14.09 -4.88 22.60
N PHE A 22 -14.78 -5.73 21.86
CA PHE A 22 -14.32 -6.16 20.54
C PHE A 22 -14.34 -5.01 19.54
N GLY A 23 -15.32 -4.11 19.59
CA GLY A 23 -15.37 -2.92 18.74
C GLY A 23 -14.25 -1.91 19.04
N THR A 24 -13.77 -1.82 20.28
CA THR A 24 -12.61 -0.98 20.61
C THR A 24 -11.28 -1.67 20.31
N LEU A 25 -11.20 -2.99 20.48
CA LEU A 25 -9.98 -3.78 20.23
C LEU A 25 -9.76 -4.09 18.74
N PHE A 26 -10.84 -4.30 17.97
CA PHE A 26 -10.81 -4.61 16.52
C PHE A 26 -11.30 -3.45 15.64
N GLY A 27 -12.09 -2.50 16.16
CA GLY A 27 -12.79 -1.48 15.36
C GLY A 27 -12.04 -0.15 15.21
N ARG A 28 -10.83 -0.03 15.77
CA ARG A 28 -9.78 0.78 15.15
C ARG A 28 -8.92 -0.18 14.34
N GLY A 29 -9.49 -0.72 13.25
CA GLY A 29 -8.68 -0.90 12.05
C GLY A 29 -7.96 0.43 11.89
N GLU A 30 -6.65 0.37 11.91
CA GLU A 30 -5.73 1.51 11.97
C GLU A 30 -6.36 2.69 11.24
N ILE A 31 -6.32 3.89 11.85
CA ILE A 31 -6.61 5.12 11.11
C ILE A 31 -5.64 5.07 9.94
N LEU A 32 -6.10 4.50 8.83
CA LEU A 32 -5.35 4.44 7.62
C LEU A 32 -5.13 5.92 7.35
N PRO A 33 -3.86 6.37 7.22
CA PRO A 33 -3.62 7.69 6.68
C PRO A 33 -4.54 7.84 5.47
N PRO A 34 -5.19 9.00 5.31
CA PRO A 34 -6.14 9.21 4.21
C PRO A 34 -5.51 8.62 2.97
N ALA A 35 -6.20 7.66 2.32
CA ALA A 35 -5.62 6.94 1.20
C ALA A 35 -5.09 7.99 0.23
N ASP A 36 -3.76 8.09 0.12
CA ASP A 36 -3.09 9.03 -0.76
C ASP A 36 -3.77 8.82 -2.12
N GLU A 37 -4.55 9.82 -2.56
CA GLU A 37 -5.24 9.72 -3.85
C GLU A 37 -4.15 9.46 -4.89
N GLY A 38 -4.37 8.60 -5.88
CA GLY A 38 -3.27 8.11 -6.75
C GLY A 38 -2.44 9.19 -7.47
N GLU A 39 -2.88 10.45 -7.46
CA GLU A 39 -2.10 11.63 -7.86
C GLU A 39 -0.94 11.95 -6.90
N ASP A 40 -1.13 11.78 -5.58
CA ASP A 40 -0.14 12.01 -4.54
C ASP A 40 0.99 10.95 -4.57
N VAL A 41 0.66 9.68 -4.82
CA VAL A 41 1.68 8.62 -4.92
C VAL A 41 2.66 8.87 -6.06
N ILE A 42 2.19 9.41 -7.20
CA ILE A 42 3.06 9.77 -8.33
C ILE A 42 4.00 10.91 -7.94
N GLN A 43 3.47 11.95 -7.29
CA GLN A 43 4.26 13.11 -6.88
C GLN A 43 5.28 12.73 -5.79
N ARG A 44 4.87 11.98 -4.77
CA ARG A 44 5.76 11.42 -3.74
C ARG A 44 6.88 10.58 -4.35
N ASN A 45 6.56 9.73 -5.32
CA ASN A 45 7.58 8.94 -6.01
C ASN A 45 8.59 9.81 -6.76
N ARG A 46 8.15 10.92 -7.39
CA ARG A 46 9.06 11.87 -8.04
C ARG A 46 10.00 12.52 -7.03
N GLU A 47 9.50 12.86 -5.85
CA GLU A 47 10.30 13.43 -4.77
C GLU A 47 11.32 12.43 -4.23
N CYS A 48 10.90 11.18 -3.97
CA CYS A 48 11.79 10.08 -3.59
C CYS A 48 12.90 9.84 -4.64
N LEU A 49 12.55 9.87 -5.94
CA LEU A 49 13.52 9.76 -7.04
C LEU A 49 14.53 10.92 -7.04
N ALA A 50 14.09 12.15 -6.76
CA ALA A 50 14.97 13.31 -6.71
C ALA A 50 16.06 13.19 -5.63
N VAL A 51 15.72 12.58 -4.49
CA VAL A 51 16.67 12.33 -3.39
C VAL A 51 17.38 10.97 -3.48
N ARG A 52 17.14 10.20 -4.55
CA ARG A 52 17.67 8.84 -4.78
C ARG A 52 17.27 7.85 -3.68
N ASP A 53 16.16 8.11 -2.99
CA ASP A 53 15.56 7.18 -2.04
C ASP A 53 14.66 6.21 -2.79
N LEU A 54 15.19 5.02 -3.07
CA LEU A 54 14.46 3.96 -3.75
C LEU A 54 13.59 3.14 -2.79
N ASP A 55 13.89 3.20 -1.48
CA ASP A 55 13.16 2.44 -0.47
C ASP A 55 11.83 3.14 -0.11
N GLY A 56 11.73 4.45 -0.36
CA GLY A 56 10.50 5.24 -0.22
C GLY A 56 9.51 5.16 -1.38
N LEU A 57 9.74 4.35 -2.42
CA LEU A 57 8.87 4.27 -3.60
C LEU A 57 7.60 3.43 -3.36
N SER A 58 6.44 4.07 -3.50
CA SER A 58 5.07 3.56 -3.44
C SER A 58 4.51 3.03 -4.76
N PHE A 59 3.63 2.02 -4.78
CA PHE A 59 2.71 1.79 -5.92
C PHE A 59 1.32 1.44 -5.40
N ASP A 60 0.30 2.07 -5.97
CA ASP A 60 -1.09 1.73 -5.66
C ASP A 60 -1.52 0.44 -6.34
N VAL A 61 -2.29 -0.36 -5.61
CA VAL A 61 -2.90 -1.59 -6.12
C VAL A 61 -4.36 -1.30 -6.49
N VAL A 62 -4.62 -1.18 -7.78
CA VAL A 62 -5.97 -0.95 -8.32
C VAL A 62 -6.62 -2.23 -8.83
N PRO A 63 -7.96 -2.34 -8.87
CA PRO A 63 -8.66 -3.56 -9.30
C PRO A 63 -8.29 -4.09 -10.69
N ARG A 64 -7.78 -3.22 -11.58
CA ARG A 64 -7.27 -3.57 -12.91
C ARG A 64 -5.82 -3.12 -13.11
N GLY A 65 -4.98 -3.37 -12.12
CA GLY A 65 -3.54 -3.10 -12.16
C GLY A 65 -2.72 -4.29 -12.65
N TYR A 66 -1.43 -4.05 -12.87
CA TYR A 66 -0.45 -5.13 -13.01
C TYR A 66 -0.32 -5.89 -11.69
N ARG A 67 0.04 -7.17 -11.79
CA ARG A 67 0.23 -8.01 -10.61
C ARG A 67 1.52 -7.60 -9.89
N PRO A 68 1.51 -7.38 -8.55
CA PRO A 68 2.68 -6.91 -7.83
C PRO A 68 3.93 -7.79 -7.96
N ASP A 69 3.78 -9.11 -7.95
CA ASP A 69 4.87 -10.09 -8.12
C ASP A 69 5.57 -9.98 -9.49
N GLN A 70 4.82 -9.74 -10.56
CA GLN A 70 5.34 -9.57 -11.92
C GLN A 70 6.17 -8.29 -12.02
N VAL A 71 5.66 -7.19 -11.46
CA VAL A 71 6.35 -5.90 -11.42
C VAL A 71 7.62 -6.01 -10.58
N GLU A 72 7.56 -6.64 -9.41
CA GLU A 72 8.71 -6.82 -8.53
C GLU A 72 9.81 -7.68 -9.19
N ALA A 73 9.44 -8.78 -9.85
CA ALA A 73 10.38 -9.62 -10.59
C ALA A 73 11.10 -8.83 -11.70
N LEU A 74 10.35 -8.06 -12.49
CA LEU A 74 10.89 -7.23 -13.57
C LEU A 74 11.85 -6.16 -13.03
N ILE A 75 11.45 -5.41 -12.00
CA ILE A 75 12.29 -4.36 -11.39
C ILE A 75 13.59 -4.96 -10.84
N ARG A 76 13.51 -6.13 -10.19
CA ARG A 76 14.67 -6.83 -9.64
C ARG A 76 15.67 -7.19 -10.74
N ASP A 77 15.20 -7.70 -11.86
CA ASP A 77 16.08 -8.10 -12.96
C ASP A 77 16.64 -6.89 -13.71
N LEU A 78 15.87 -5.81 -13.88
CA LEU A 78 16.38 -4.53 -14.38
C LEU A 78 17.47 -3.96 -13.49
N LYS A 79 17.29 -4.00 -12.16
CA LYS A 79 18.30 -3.55 -11.19
C LYS A 79 19.60 -4.34 -11.31
N LYS A 80 19.52 -5.67 -11.53
CA LYS A 80 20.71 -6.51 -11.79
C LYS A 80 21.38 -6.12 -13.11
N GLN A 81 20.61 -5.90 -14.17
CA GLN A 81 21.15 -5.48 -15.47
C GLN A 81 21.86 -4.13 -15.38
N LEU A 82 21.25 -3.14 -14.71
CA LEU A 82 21.84 -1.82 -14.50
C LEU A 82 23.10 -1.87 -13.63
N ALA A 83 23.11 -2.69 -12.57
CA ALA A 83 24.30 -2.92 -11.76
C ALA A 83 25.45 -3.53 -12.57
N ASN A 84 25.13 -4.43 -13.50
CA ASN A 84 26.11 -5.04 -14.41
C ASN A 84 26.55 -4.07 -15.53
N GLN A 85 25.68 -3.16 -15.99
CA GLN A 85 25.98 -2.13 -17.00
C GLN A 85 26.71 -0.90 -16.44
N GLY A 86 26.68 -0.67 -15.13
CA GLY A 86 27.47 0.38 -14.47
C GLY A 86 28.98 0.24 -14.63
N GLY A 87 29.47 -0.90 -15.16
CA GLY A 87 30.85 -1.09 -15.60
C GLY A 87 31.10 -0.90 -17.10
N ASN A 88 30.08 -0.63 -17.92
CA ASN A 88 30.20 -0.53 -19.37
C ASN A 88 29.09 0.41 -19.91
N HIS A 89 29.29 1.73 -19.88
CA HIS A 89 28.39 2.73 -20.46
C HIS A 89 28.25 2.52 -21.99
N PRO A 90 27.07 2.16 -22.52
CA PRO A 90 26.71 2.53 -23.88
C PRO A 90 25.94 3.86 -23.79
N GLU A 91 26.36 4.86 -24.57
CA GLU A 91 25.60 6.09 -24.78
C GLU A 91 24.15 5.73 -25.13
N ILE A 92 23.22 5.96 -24.20
CA ILE A 92 21.81 6.02 -24.54
C ILE A 92 21.64 7.35 -25.25
N LEU A 93 21.78 7.32 -26.58
CA LEU A 93 21.24 8.33 -27.47
C LEU A 93 19.72 8.36 -27.22
N VAL A 94 19.30 9.22 -26.30
CA VAL A 94 17.94 9.74 -26.28
C VAL A 94 17.84 10.59 -27.54
N GLU A 95 17.46 9.95 -28.64
CA GLU A 95 16.98 10.63 -29.83
C GLU A 95 15.71 11.35 -29.40
N GLU A 96 15.89 12.64 -29.11
CA GLU A 96 14.85 13.63 -28.91
C GLU A 96 14.02 13.68 -30.19
N ARG A 97 13.05 12.76 -30.30
CA ARG A 97 12.06 12.78 -31.36
C ARG A 97 11.05 13.89 -31.04
N ASN A 98 11.49 15.12 -31.30
CA ASN A 98 10.67 16.31 -31.37
C ASN A 98 9.99 16.36 -32.74
N ASP A 99 8.94 15.55 -32.91
CA ASP A 99 8.09 15.57 -34.09
C ASP A 99 6.71 16.14 -33.70
N LEU A 100 6.54 17.44 -33.96
CA LEU A 100 5.29 18.19 -34.27
C LEU A 100 4.18 18.30 -33.20
#